data_AF-A0A821NVM9-F1
#
_entry.id   AF-A0A821NVM9-F1
#
_cell.length_a   1.000
_cell.length_b   1.000
_cell.length_c   1.000
_cell.angle_alpha   90.00
_cell.angle_beta   90.00
_cell.angle_gamma   90.00
#
_symmetry.space_group_name_H-M   'P 1'
#
loop_
_entity.id
_entity.type
_entity.pdbx_description
1 polymer ?
#
loop_
_entity_poly.entity_id
_entity_poly.type
_entity_poly.pdbx_seq_one_letter_code
_entity_poly.pdbx_strand_id
1 'polypeptide(L)'
;MSNKEIKNPKRKLKSDDDQDDEKWSKLSREQIIQRCQQLEKHVDQLRNTIVKKKEKKSNEKNTKSMRPFDFSKHPKRHIFLKFFYLGWEYHGFVVQETTSQTVEDFLFDALIKTRLIEQRAT
;
A
#
# COMPACT_ATOMS: atom_id res chain seq x y z
N MET A 1 -5.18 21.26 30.18
CA MET A 1 -5.68 20.34 29.14
C MET A 1 -4.52 19.46 28.72
N SER A 2 -4.57 18.16 29.04
CA SER A 2 -3.45 17.23 28.97
C SER A 2 -3.33 16.64 27.56
N ASN A 3 -2.19 16.89 26.89
CA ASN A 3 -1.82 16.28 25.63
C ASN A 3 -1.44 14.81 25.86
N LYS A 4 -2.23 13.88 25.34
CA LYS A 4 -1.86 12.46 25.27
C LYS A 4 -1.06 12.20 23.99
N GLU A 5 0.24 11.99 24.16
CA GLU A 5 1.13 11.50 23.11
C GLU A 5 0.64 10.15 22.57
N ILE A 6 0.41 10.09 21.26
CA ILE A 6 0.10 8.85 20.55
C ILE A 6 1.44 8.13 20.32
N LYS A 7 1.80 7.22 21.22
CA LYS A 7 2.95 6.33 21.06
C LYS A 7 2.68 5.37 19.90
N ASN A 8 3.34 5.59 18.77
CA ASN A 8 3.32 4.70 17.62
C ASN A 8 4.34 3.56 17.87
N PRO A 9 3.93 2.29 18.05
CA PRO A 9 4.88 1.22 18.28
C PRO A 9 5.52 0.82 16.94
N LYS A 10 6.81 1.15 16.77
CA LYS A 10 7.66 0.66 15.69
C LYS A 10 7.56 -0.88 15.65
N ARG A 11 6.99 -1.44 14.58
CA ARG A 11 7.07 -2.89 14.31
C ARG A 11 8.53 -3.24 14.08
N LYS A 12 9.15 -3.93 15.04
CA LYS A 12 10.41 -4.65 14.80
C LYS A 12 10.06 -5.87 13.94
N LEU A 13 10.53 -5.91 12.69
CA LEU A 13 10.67 -7.17 11.98
C LEU A 13 11.84 -7.90 12.65
N LYS A 14 11.53 -8.90 13.47
CA LYS A 14 12.47 -9.99 13.72
C LYS A 14 12.21 -11.02 12.62
N SER A 15 13.27 -11.43 11.93
CA SER A 15 13.27 -12.65 11.12
C SER A 15 13.20 -13.84 12.08
N ASP A 16 12.00 -14.34 12.32
CA ASP A 16 11.68 -15.47 13.21
C ASP A 16 11.64 -16.81 12.43
N ASP A 17 12.34 -16.91 11.30
CA ASP A 17 12.17 -18.00 10.33
C ASP A 17 12.68 -19.37 10.83
N ASP A 18 13.64 -19.43 11.75
CA ASP A 18 14.22 -20.72 12.22
C ASP A 18 13.44 -21.40 13.36
N GLN A 19 12.45 -20.73 13.99
CA GLN A 19 11.71 -21.28 15.14
C GLN A 19 10.33 -21.86 14.78
N ASP A 20 9.83 -21.61 13.57
CA ASP A 20 8.50 -22.06 13.19
C ASP A 20 8.48 -23.55 12.80
N ASP A 21 9.54 -24.08 12.18
CA ASP A 21 9.56 -25.47 11.70
C ASP A 21 9.49 -26.51 12.84
N GLU A 22 10.21 -26.29 13.94
CA GLU A 22 10.15 -27.15 15.12
C GLU A 22 8.77 -27.15 15.79
N LYS A 23 8.06 -26.03 15.72
CA LYS A 23 6.76 -25.83 16.36
C LYS A 23 5.64 -26.53 15.60
N TRP A 24 5.70 -26.52 14.27
CA TRP A 24 4.71 -27.22 13.44
C TRP A 24 4.90 -28.74 13.44
N SER A 25 6.15 -29.21 13.57
CA SER A 25 6.47 -30.65 13.66
C SER A 25 5.94 -31.32 14.95
N LYS A 26 5.81 -30.56 16.05
CA LYS A 26 5.32 -31.06 17.35
C LYS A 26 3.79 -31.10 17.47
N LEU A 27 3.06 -30.55 16.50
CA LEU A 27 1.60 -30.41 16.56
C LEU A 27 0.89 -31.63 15.96
N SER A 28 -0.23 -32.07 16.57
CA SER A 28 -1.03 -33.15 16.00
C SER A 28 -1.72 -32.72 14.70
N ARG A 29 -2.03 -33.67 13.82
CA ARG A 29 -2.76 -33.42 12.56
C ARG A 29 -4.05 -32.62 12.79
N GLU A 30 -4.77 -32.91 13.88
CA GLU A 30 -6.01 -32.19 14.20
C GLU A 30 -5.75 -30.74 14.60
N GLN A 31 -4.69 -30.49 15.38
CA GLN A 31 -4.30 -29.15 15.80
C GLN A 31 -3.88 -28.29 14.61
N ILE A 32 -3.22 -28.88 13.62
CA ILE A 32 -2.86 -28.22 12.37
C ILE A 32 -4.12 -27.85 11.59
N ILE A 33 -5.06 -28.78 11.41
CA ILE A 33 -6.33 -28.52 10.72
C ILE A 33 -7.11 -27.39 11.41
N GLN A 34 -7.19 -27.44 12.74
CA GLN A 34 -7.85 -26.42 13.54
C GLN A 34 -7.18 -25.04 13.34
N ARG A 35 -5.85 -25.02 13.26
CA ARG A 35 -5.09 -23.78 13.02
C ARG A 35 -5.31 -23.24 11.62
N CYS A 36 -5.37 -24.08 10.58
CA CYS A 36 -5.69 -23.68 9.22
C CYS A 36 -7.08 -23.03 9.15
N GLN A 37 -8.11 -23.67 9.72
CA GLN A 37 -9.47 -23.11 9.76
C GLN A 37 -9.53 -21.77 10.49
N GLN A 38 -8.76 -21.61 11.58
CA GLN A 38 -8.67 -20.35 12.31
C GLN A 38 -8.02 -19.25 11.45
N LEU A 39 -6.95 -19.59 10.74
CA LEU A 39 -6.25 -18.66 9.85
C LEU A 39 -7.12 -18.24 8.67
N GLU A 40 -7.83 -19.17 8.05
CA GLU A 40 -8.80 -18.88 6.97
C GLU A 40 -9.85 -17.86 7.43
N LYS A 41 -10.50 -18.11 8.59
CA LYS A 41 -11.46 -17.18 9.17
C LYS A 41 -10.85 -15.79 9.43
N HIS A 42 -9.61 -15.74 9.91
CA HIS A 42 -8.94 -14.48 10.20
C HIS A 42 -8.60 -13.72 8.91
N VAL A 43 -8.17 -14.42 7.86
CA VAL A 43 -7.93 -13.82 6.53
C VAL A 43 -9.23 -13.23 5.98
N ASP A 44 -10.35 -13.94 6.08
CA ASP A 44 -11.64 -13.44 5.62
C ASP A 44 -12.10 -12.20 6.40
N GLN A 45 -11.90 -12.17 7.71
CA GLN A 45 -12.17 -10.99 8.54
C GLN A 45 -11.31 -9.79 8.14
N LEU A 46 -10.01 -10.00 7.89
CA LEU A 46 -9.10 -8.95 7.46
C LEU A 46 -9.49 -8.40 6.08
N ARG A 47 -9.81 -9.29 5.12
CA ARG A 47 -10.33 -8.89 3.79
C ARG A 47 -11.57 -8.01 3.92
N ASN A 48 -12.54 -8.42 4.73
CA ASN A 48 -13.76 -7.64 4.97
C ASN A 48 -13.48 -6.28 5.63
N THR A 49 -12.50 -6.22 6.54
CA THR A 49 -12.09 -4.97 7.20
C THR A 49 -11.42 -4.01 6.21
N ILE A 50 -10.62 -4.53 5.28
CA ILE A 50 -9.99 -3.74 4.21
C ILE A 50 -11.04 -3.16 3.27
N VAL A 51 -12.03 -3.98 2.84
CA VAL A 51 -13.14 -3.53 1.99
C VAL A 51 -13.94 -2.42 2.69
N LYS A 52 -14.35 -2.64 3.95
CA LYS A 52 -15.06 -1.61 4.74
C LYS A 52 -14.25 -0.32 4.92
N LYS A 53 -12.93 -0.41 5.09
CA LYS A 53 -12.05 0.77 5.19
C LYS A 53 -11.95 1.53 3.86
N LYS A 54 -11.97 0.82 2.73
CA LYS A 54 -11.99 1.41 1.38
C LYS A 54 -13.32 2.14 1.12
N GLU A 55 -14.44 1.54 1.50
CA GLU A 55 -15.79 2.13 1.38
C GLU A 55 -15.98 3.37 2.27
N LYS A 56 -15.47 3.35 3.51
CA LYS A 56 -15.50 4.55 4.36
C LYS A 56 -14.66 5.69 3.80
N LYS A 57 -13.49 5.39 3.20
CA LYS A 57 -12.68 6.39 2.49
C LYS A 57 -13.35 6.95 1.23
N SER A 58 -14.24 6.21 0.57
CA SER A 58 -15.00 6.74 -0.57
C SER A 58 -16.17 7.62 -0.12
N ASN A 59 -16.82 7.30 1.00
CA ASN A 59 -17.96 8.07 1.51
C ASN A 59 -17.58 9.39 2.22
N GLU A 60 -16.35 9.53 2.71
CA GLU A 60 -15.84 10.80 3.27
C GLU A 60 -15.34 11.79 2.21
N LYS A 61 -15.22 11.38 0.94
CA LYS A 61 -14.93 12.29 -0.17
C LYS A 61 -16.22 12.92 -0.68
N ASN A 62 -16.87 13.70 0.17
CA ASN A 62 -17.83 14.72 -0.26
C ASN A 62 -17.05 15.90 -0.88
N THR A 63 -16.22 15.60 -1.87
CA THR A 63 -15.50 16.61 -2.64
C THR A 63 -16.51 17.18 -3.62
N LYS A 64 -16.94 18.43 -3.40
CA LYS A 64 -17.54 19.29 -4.44
C LYS A 64 -16.92 18.89 -5.77
N SER A 65 -17.73 18.40 -6.71
CA SER A 65 -17.23 17.82 -7.96
C SER A 65 -16.30 18.81 -8.63
N MET A 66 -14.99 18.61 -8.46
CA MET A 66 -14.00 19.46 -9.08
C MET A 66 -14.17 19.27 -10.57
N ARG A 67 -14.32 20.38 -11.30
CA ARG A 67 -14.44 20.37 -12.76
C ARG A 67 -13.32 19.48 -13.33
N PRO A 68 -13.64 18.55 -14.26
CA PRO A 68 -12.61 17.71 -14.87
C PRO A 68 -11.56 18.62 -15.52
N PHE A 69 -10.30 18.30 -15.28
CA PHE A 69 -9.19 19.00 -15.91
C PHE A 69 -9.04 18.48 -17.34
N ASP A 70 -9.02 19.40 -18.30
CA ASP A 70 -8.96 19.08 -19.71
C ASP A 70 -7.55 19.33 -20.24
N PHE A 71 -6.80 18.24 -20.48
CA PHE A 71 -5.43 18.29 -20.99
C PHE A 71 -5.33 18.83 -22.42
N SER A 72 -6.42 18.83 -23.21
CA SER A 72 -6.42 19.35 -24.58
C SER A 72 -6.31 20.87 -24.64
N LYS A 73 -6.76 21.56 -23.58
CA LYS A 73 -6.75 23.03 -23.48
C LYS A 73 -5.39 23.60 -23.07
N HIS A 74 -4.41 22.75 -22.76
CA HIS A 74 -3.09 23.16 -22.27
C HIS A 74 -1.97 22.65 -23.20
N PRO A 75 -0.93 23.46 -23.44
CA PRO A 75 0.19 23.05 -24.29
C PRO A 75 1.01 21.94 -23.64
N LYS A 76 1.49 20.99 -24.45
CA LYS A 76 2.34 19.88 -24.02
C LYS A 76 3.80 20.14 -24.41
N ARG A 77 4.75 19.77 -23.55
CA ARG A 77 6.20 19.94 -23.79
C ARG A 77 6.98 18.74 -23.26
N HIS A 78 8.00 18.32 -24.00
CA HIS A 78 8.96 17.32 -23.52
C HIS A 78 9.86 17.91 -22.45
N ILE A 79 10.04 17.18 -21.35
CA ILE A 79 10.88 17.57 -20.22
C ILE A 79 11.83 16.43 -19.87
N PHE A 80 12.99 16.78 -19.33
CA PHE A 80 13.90 15.85 -18.67
C PHE A 80 13.92 16.18 -17.18
N LEU A 81 13.74 15.17 -16.34
CA LEU A 81 13.75 15.32 -14.88
C LEU A 81 14.97 14.61 -14.31
N LYS A 82 15.78 15.34 -13.54
CA LYS A 82 16.83 14.79 -12.70
C LYS A 82 16.40 14.92 -11.24
N PHE A 83 16.35 13.81 -10.52
CA PHE A 83 15.95 13.78 -9.12
C PHE A 83 16.75 12.74 -8.36
N PHE A 84 16.69 12.82 -7.04
CA PHE A 84 17.32 11.88 -6.11
C PHE A 84 16.24 11.33 -5.18
N TYR A 85 16.43 10.10 -4.72
CA TYR A 85 15.54 9.47 -3.78
C TYR A 85 16.33 8.63 -2.77
N LEU A 86 15.79 8.47 -1.57
CA LEU A 86 16.35 7.61 -0.54
C LEU A 86 15.81 6.19 -0.73
N GLY A 87 16.61 5.29 -1.29
CA GLY A 87 16.14 3.94 -1.70
C GLY A 87 15.82 2.94 -0.59
N TRP A 88 16.00 3.29 0.70
CA TRP A 88 15.87 2.33 1.80
C TRP A 88 14.45 1.81 2.02
N GLU A 89 13.43 2.65 1.79
CA GLU A 89 12.01 2.31 1.99
C GLU A 89 11.33 1.82 0.69
N TYR A 90 12.05 1.84 -0.44
CA TYR A 90 11.47 1.56 -1.76
C TYR A 90 12.04 0.28 -2.36
N HIS A 91 11.21 -0.43 -3.10
CA HIS A 91 11.57 -1.70 -3.74
C HIS A 91 12.26 -1.46 -5.09
N GLY A 92 13.18 -0.51 -5.12
CA GLY A 92 13.85 -0.05 -6.33
C GLY A 92 13.07 1.01 -7.11
N PHE A 93 13.59 1.29 -8.32
CA PHE A 93 13.07 2.36 -9.17
C PHE A 93 11.84 1.92 -9.98
N VAL A 94 11.98 0.82 -10.72
CA VAL A 94 11.02 0.37 -11.74
C VAL A 94 9.77 -0.24 -11.11
N VAL A 95 8.59 0.06 -11.65
CA VAL A 95 7.32 -0.57 -11.24
C VAL A 95 7.35 -2.08 -11.46
N GLN A 96 6.85 -2.81 -10.46
CA GLN A 96 6.67 -4.26 -10.51
C GLN A 96 5.20 -4.59 -10.29
N GLU A 97 4.70 -5.64 -10.93
CA GLU A 97 3.29 -6.07 -10.77
C GLU A 97 2.95 -6.45 -9.33
N THR A 98 3.94 -6.95 -8.58
CA THR A 98 3.78 -7.44 -7.20
C THR A 98 3.72 -6.31 -6.16
N THR A 99 4.29 -5.13 -6.46
CA THR A 99 4.57 -4.11 -5.44
C THR A 99 4.41 -2.69 -5.97
N SER A 100 3.58 -1.89 -5.29
CA SER A 100 3.35 -0.45 -5.55
C SER A 100 4.24 0.46 -4.69
N GLN A 101 5.34 -0.05 -4.16
CA GLN A 101 6.28 0.69 -3.30
C GLN A 101 7.58 0.99 -4.04
N THR A 102 7.47 1.32 -5.32
CA THR A 102 8.60 1.66 -6.18
C THR A 102 8.59 3.16 -6.43
N VAL A 103 9.77 3.73 -6.68
CA VAL A 103 9.91 5.18 -6.86
C VAL A 103 9.13 5.67 -8.08
N GLU A 104 9.13 4.90 -9.16
CA GLU A 104 8.38 5.21 -10.39
C GLU A 104 6.87 5.30 -10.13
N ASP A 105 6.29 4.39 -9.32
CA ASP A 105 4.85 4.40 -9.01
C ASP A 105 4.45 5.69 -8.29
N PHE A 106 5.21 6.07 -7.25
CA PHE A 106 4.99 7.32 -6.53
C PHE A 106 5.21 8.56 -7.40
N LEU A 107 6.19 8.51 -8.32
CA LEU A 107 6.47 9.62 -9.23
C LEU A 107 5.31 9.83 -10.20
N PHE A 108 4.80 8.78 -10.85
CA PHE A 108 3.68 8.88 -11.76
C PHE A 108 2.39 9.30 -11.06
N ASP A 109 2.12 8.76 -9.87
CA ASP A 109 0.98 9.18 -9.05
C ASP A 109 1.04 10.68 -8.71
N ALA A 110 2.24 11.20 -8.38
CA ALA A 110 2.44 12.63 -8.17
C ALA A 110 2.22 13.47 -9.44
N LEU A 111 2.71 13.01 -10.60
CA LEU A 111 2.52 13.70 -11.89
C LEU A 111 1.04 13.75 -12.32
N ILE A 112 0.29 12.68 -12.05
CA ILE A 112 -1.16 12.62 -12.33
C ILE A 112 -1.92 13.56 -11.37
N LYS A 113 -1.62 13.50 -10.06
CA LYS A 113 -2.23 14.39 -9.05
C LYS A 113 -1.99 15.87 -9.35
N THR A 114 -0.81 16.21 -9.85
CA THR A 114 -0.44 17.57 -10.23
C THR A 114 -0.91 17.96 -11.64
N ARG A 115 -1.59 17.06 -12.36
CA ARG A 115 -2.13 17.28 -13.71
C ARG A 115 -1.06 17.62 -14.75
N LEU A 116 0.15 17.10 -14.57
CA LEU A 116 1.25 17.23 -15.53
C LEU A 116 1.13 16.19 -16.64
N ILE A 117 0.54 15.04 -16.35
CA ILE A 117 0.26 13.96 -17.30
C ILE A 117 -1.16 13.44 -17.09
N GLU A 118 -1.74 12.87 -18.15
CA GLU A 118 -3.07 12.29 -18.13
C GLU A 118 -3.05 10.83 -17.68
N GLN A 119 -2.13 10.04 -18.24
CA GLN A 119 -1.96 8.63 -17.95
C GLN A 119 -0.48 8.25 -18.11
N ARG A 120 -0.09 7.16 -17.45
CA ARG A 120 1.19 6.48 -17.72
C ARG A 120 1.07 5.82 -19.10
N ALA A 121 1.89 6.24 -20.07
CA ALA A 121 1.99 5.53 -21.33
C ALA A 121 2.62 4.15 -21.07
N THR A 122 1.98 3.09 -21.57
CA THR A 122 2.47 1.70 -21.52
C THR A 122 3.28 1.41 -22.78
#